data_AF-A0A2E1HED0-F1
#
_entry.id   AF-A0A2E1HED0-F1
#
_cell.length_a   1.000
_cell.length_b   1.000
_cell.length_c   1.000
_cell.angle_alpha   90.00
_cell.angle_beta   90.00
_cell.angle_gamma   90.00
#
_symmetry.space_group_name_H-M   'P 1'
#
loop_
_entity.id
_entity.type
_entity.pdbx_description
1 polymer ?
#
loop_
_entity_poly.entity_id
_entity_poly.type
_entity_poly.pdbx_seq_one_letter_code
_entity_poly.pdbx_strand_id
1 'polypeptide(L)'
;MLDATVYILRCADGSYYTGLTKQPIESRLWEHNAGICDGYTKKRRPVELVFSESHDRMLDAIAREKQIKGWSRAKKEALIAHRYHCLPALSHNENEPDTRRWLGRGD
;
A
#
# COMPACT_ATOMS: atom_id res chain seq x y z
N MET A 1 7.75 15.44 -17.88
CA MET A 1 8.28 14.07 -18.09
C MET A 1 7.97 13.35 -16.80
N LEU A 2 7.26 12.22 -16.83
CA LEU A 2 6.90 11.52 -15.60
C LEU A 2 8.17 11.00 -14.92
N ASP A 3 8.50 11.54 -13.74
CA ASP A 3 9.77 11.24 -13.05
C ASP A 3 9.66 10.02 -12.14
N ALA A 4 8.46 9.73 -11.62
CA ALA A 4 8.24 8.62 -10.71
C ALA A 4 6.82 8.06 -10.78
N THR A 5 6.68 6.75 -10.61
CA THR A 5 5.41 6.02 -10.54
C THR A 5 5.32 5.31 -9.19
N VAL A 6 4.26 5.61 -8.43
CA VAL A 6 3.90 4.91 -7.20
C VAL A 6 2.99 3.74 -7.55
N TYR A 7 3.18 2.59 -6.93
CA TYR A 7 2.41 1.38 -7.23
C TYR A 7 2.09 0.58 -5.97
N ILE A 8 1.01 -0.19 -6.05
CA ILE A 8 0.60 -1.15 -5.03
C ILE A 8 0.47 -2.52 -5.67
N LEU A 9 1.19 -3.49 -5.11
CA LEU A 9 1.10 -4.90 -5.46
C LEU A 9 0.32 -5.64 -4.39
N ARG A 10 -0.55 -6.56 -4.80
CA ARG A 10 -1.21 -7.53 -3.94
C ARG A 10 -0.49 -8.86 -4.07
N CYS A 11 0.04 -9.37 -2.97
CA CYS A 11 0.59 -10.72 -2.91
C CYS A 11 -0.57 -11.74 -2.78
N ALA A 12 -0.31 -12.99 -3.17
CA ALA A 12 -1.26 -14.11 -3.00
C ALA A 12 -1.79 -14.28 -1.56
N ASP A 13 -0.99 -13.91 -0.56
CA ASP A 13 -1.35 -13.91 0.87
C ASP A 13 -2.38 -12.82 1.26
N GLY A 14 -2.74 -11.93 0.34
CA GLY A 14 -3.61 -10.78 0.62
C GLY A 14 -2.90 -9.60 1.27
N SER A 15 -1.58 -9.69 1.43
CA SER A 15 -0.72 -8.58 1.86
C SER A 15 -0.51 -7.57 0.73
N TYR A 16 -0.44 -6.28 1.07
CA TYR A 16 -0.20 -5.19 0.11
C TYR A 16 1.21 -4.65 0.24
N TYR A 17 1.91 -4.55 -0.89
CA TYR A 17 3.22 -3.92 -0.99
C TYR A 17 3.08 -2.59 -1.73
N THR A 18 3.55 -1.50 -1.12
CA THR A 18 3.56 -0.17 -1.74
C THR A 18 5.01 0.23 -2.01
N GLY A 19 5.28 0.62 -3.26
CA GLY A 19 6.59 1.07 -3.69
C GLY A 19 6.50 2.23 -4.68
N LEU A 20 7.65 2.83 -4.96
CA LEU A 20 7.80 3.81 -6.03
C LEU A 20 8.92 3.36 -6.97
N THR A 21 8.79 3.67 -8.25
CA THR A 21 9.76 3.34 -9.29
C THR A 21 9.91 4.48 -10.27
N LYS A 22 11.12 4.70 -10.79
CA LYS A 22 11.36 5.61 -11.92
C LYS A 22 11.26 4.93 -13.27
N GLN A 23 11.37 3.59 -13.29
CA GLN A 23 11.25 2.77 -14.50
C GLN A 23 9.80 2.30 -14.70
N PRO A 24 9.40 1.90 -15.93
CA PRO A 24 8.07 1.37 -16.21
C PRO A 24 7.69 0.24 -15.24
N ILE A 25 6.50 0.37 -14.66
CA ILE A 25 5.97 -0.58 -13.67
C ILE A 25 5.78 -1.98 -14.27
N GLU A 26 5.45 -2.06 -15.57
CA GLU A 26 5.28 -3.33 -16.28
C GLU A 26 6.58 -4.14 -16.30
N SER A 27 7.72 -3.50 -16.55
CA SER A 27 9.03 -4.15 -16.46
C SER A 27 9.31 -4.63 -15.04
N ARG A 28 9.01 -3.82 -14.00
CA ARG A 28 9.18 -4.25 -12.61
C ARG A 28 8.26 -5.40 -12.24
N LEU A 29 7.00 -5.36 -12.65
CA LEU A 29 6.01 -6.41 -12.40
C LEU A 29 6.43 -7.72 -13.05
N TRP A 30 6.94 -7.65 -14.29
CA TRP A 30 7.54 -8.78 -14.98
C TRP A 30 8.75 -9.31 -14.21
N GLU A 31 9.70 -8.46 -13.79
CA GLU A 31 10.88 -8.87 -13.01
C GLU A 31 10.49 -9.57 -11.69
N HIS A 32 9.46 -9.07 -10.99
CA HIS A 32 8.92 -9.68 -9.77
C HIS A 32 8.25 -11.04 -10.03
N ASN A 33 7.46 -11.17 -11.10
CA ASN A 33 6.79 -12.42 -11.46
C ASN A 33 7.75 -13.47 -12.03
N ALA A 34 8.70 -13.03 -12.87
CA ALA A 34 9.76 -13.85 -13.44
C ALA A 34 10.78 -14.32 -12.37
N GLY A 35 10.74 -13.75 -11.16
CA GLY A 35 11.62 -14.15 -10.06
C GLY A 35 13.07 -13.74 -10.25
N ILE A 36 13.31 -12.72 -11.09
CA ILE A 36 14.65 -12.18 -11.41
C ILE A 36 15.15 -11.31 -10.24
N CYS A 37 14.25 -10.64 -9.52
CA CYS A 37 14.60 -9.97 -8.27
C CYS A 37 14.74 -11.00 -7.13
N ASP A 38 15.99 -11.24 -6.72
CA ASP A 38 16.32 -12.03 -5.53
C ASP A 38 16.01 -11.23 -4.25
N GLY A 39 14.88 -11.53 -3.62
CA GLY A 39 14.38 -10.83 -2.43
C GLY A 39 12.99 -11.30 -2.00
N TYR A 40 12.48 -10.76 -0.89
CA TYR A 40 11.27 -11.15 -0.11
C TYR A 40 10.02 -11.61 -0.92
N THR A 41 9.87 -11.20 -2.19
CA THR A 41 8.81 -11.61 -3.12
C THR A 41 8.98 -13.00 -3.75
N LYS A 42 10.15 -13.67 -3.64
CA LYS A 42 10.41 -14.99 -4.26
C LYS A 42 9.47 -16.11 -3.76
N LYS A 43 8.97 -16.00 -2.51
CA LYS A 43 8.11 -16.99 -1.83
C LYS A 43 6.60 -16.67 -1.86
N ARG A 44 6.17 -15.51 -2.36
CA ARG A 44 4.77 -15.05 -2.31
C ARG A 44 4.20 -14.66 -3.69
N ARG A 45 4.50 -15.49 -4.68
CA ARG A 45 3.93 -15.39 -6.04
C ARG A 45 2.59 -16.14 -6.08
N PRO A 46 1.62 -15.70 -6.89
CA PRO A 46 1.64 -14.52 -7.77
C PRO A 46 1.54 -13.18 -7.03
N VAL A 47 2.12 -12.13 -7.62
CA VAL A 47 1.89 -10.74 -7.21
C VAL A 47 1.16 -10.01 -8.33
N GLU A 48 0.06 -9.36 -7.98
CA GLU A 48 -0.81 -8.65 -8.92
C GLU A 48 -0.67 -7.15 -8.72
N LEU A 49 -0.50 -6.40 -9.81
CA LEU A 49 -0.57 -4.95 -9.78
C LEU A 49 -2.03 -4.54 -9.60
N VAL A 50 -2.35 -3.97 -8.44
CA VAL A 50 -3.72 -3.53 -8.11
C VAL A 50 -3.89 -2.02 -8.22
N PHE A 51 -2.80 -1.25 -8.22
CA PHE A 51 -2.84 0.20 -8.36
C PHE A 51 -1.51 0.74 -8.89
N SER A 52 -1.56 1.74 -9.76
CA SER A 52 -0.40 2.50 -10.23
C SER A 52 -0.78 3.97 -10.45
N GLU A 53 0.04 4.89 -9.98
CA GLU A 53 -0.15 6.34 -10.09
C GLU A 53 1.18 7.00 -10.49
N SER A 54 1.20 7.66 -11.64
CA SER A 54 2.40 8.33 -12.16
C SER A 54 2.39 9.81 -11.80
N HIS A 55 3.54 10.33 -11.38
CA HIS A 55 3.74 11.72 -10.98
C HIS A 55 4.85 12.36 -11.82
N ASP A 56 4.64 13.63 -12.19
CA ASP A 56 5.66 14.42 -12.90
C ASP A 56 6.81 14.85 -11.97
N ARG A 57 6.54 14.93 -10.66
CA ARG A 57 7.53 15.35 -9.66
C ARG A 57 7.85 14.23 -8.67
N MET A 58 9.14 13.96 -8.46
CA MET A 58 9.55 12.91 -7.52
C MET A 58 9.12 13.18 -6.08
N LEU A 59 9.13 14.45 -5.67
CA LEU A 59 8.69 14.85 -4.33
C LEU A 59 7.22 14.48 -4.07
N ASP A 60 6.35 14.70 -5.05
CA ASP A 60 4.95 14.32 -4.99
C ASP A 60 4.79 12.80 -4.88
N ALA A 61 5.54 12.02 -5.66
CA ALA A 61 5.54 10.56 -5.56
C ALA A 61 6.00 10.07 -4.17
N ILE A 62 7.04 10.67 -3.59
CA ILE A 62 7.54 10.31 -2.25
C ILE A 62 6.50 10.66 -1.17
N ALA A 63 5.90 11.85 -1.25
CA ALA A 63 4.85 12.27 -0.33
C ALA A 63 3.65 11.32 -0.39
N ARG A 64 3.26 10.94 -1.62
CA ARG A 64 2.16 10.00 -1.87
C ARG A 64 2.46 8.60 -1.38
N GLU A 65 3.65 8.09 -1.62
CA GLU A 65 4.12 6.79 -1.14
C GLU A 65 4.13 6.72 0.39
N LYS A 66 4.65 7.75 1.07
CA LYS A 66 4.59 7.87 2.54
C LYS A 66 3.15 7.88 3.05
N GLN A 67 2.27 8.64 2.39
CA GLN A 67 0.86 8.71 2.75
C GLN A 67 0.20 7.32 2.65
N ILE A 68 0.38 6.63 1.52
CA ILE A 68 -0.20 5.30 1.28
C ILE A 68 0.41 4.26 2.24
N LYS A 69 1.71 4.32 2.55
CA LYS A 69 2.34 3.42 3.52
C LYS A 69 1.65 3.44 4.89
N GLY A 70 1.28 4.64 5.36
CA GLY A 70 0.57 4.83 6.63
C GLY A 70 -0.92 4.49 6.61
N TRP A 71 -1.49 4.11 5.46
CA TRP A 71 -2.92 3.80 5.37
C TRP A 71 -3.25 2.38 5.87
N SER A 72 -4.35 2.30 6.61
CA SER A 72 -5.01 1.05 6.94
C SER A 72 -5.42 0.29 5.68
N ARG A 73 -5.57 -1.03 5.80
CA ARG A 73 -5.98 -1.92 4.71
C ARG A 73 -7.22 -1.41 3.97
N ALA A 74 -8.26 -1.02 4.71
CA ALA A 74 -9.51 -0.51 4.15
C ALA A 74 -9.33 0.75 3.28
N LYS A 75 -8.45 1.68 3.67
CA LYS A 75 -8.14 2.87 2.86
C LYS A 75 -7.40 2.53 1.57
N LYS A 76 -6.47 1.57 1.64
CA LYS A 76 -5.77 1.05 0.44
C LYS A 76 -6.76 0.36 -0.50
N GLU A 77 -7.67 -0.44 0.02
CA GLU A 77 -8.72 -1.10 -0.77
C GLU A 77 -9.67 -0.08 -1.42
N ALA A 78 -10.07 0.96 -0.70
CA ALA A 78 -10.85 2.06 -1.27
C ALA A 78 -10.11 2.80 -2.39
N LEU A 79 -8.80 3.00 -2.25
CA LEU A 79 -7.95 3.59 -3.29
C LEU A 79 -7.88 2.70 -4.53
N ILE A 80 -7.62 1.40 -4.33
CA ILE A 80 -7.58 0.38 -5.39
C ILE A 80 -8.92 0.30 -6.12
N ALA A 81 -10.04 0.40 -5.39
CA ALA A 81 -11.38 0.37 -5.95
C ALA A 81 -11.82 1.71 -6.60
N HIS A 82 -10.93 2.71 -6.71
CA HIS A 82 -11.23 4.06 -7.17
C HIS A 82 -12.38 4.75 -6.39
N ARG A 83 -12.63 4.32 -5.15
CA ARG A 83 -13.67 4.87 -4.26
C ARG A 83 -13.11 6.02 -3.43
N TYR A 84 -12.60 7.05 -4.11
CA TYR A 84 -12.00 8.23 -3.47
C TYR A 84 -12.98 8.95 -2.54
N HIS A 85 -14.29 8.88 -2.83
CA HIS A 85 -15.36 9.48 -2.03
C HIS A 85 -15.52 8.83 -0.63
N CYS A 86 -15.09 7.58 -0.44
CA CYS A 86 -15.18 6.89 0.85
C CYS A 86 -13.95 7.11 1.75
N LEU A 87 -12.84 7.64 1.22
CA LEU A 87 -11.60 7.89 1.98
C LEU A 87 -11.79 8.78 3.22
N PRO A 88 -12.57 9.88 3.18
CA PRO A 88 -12.84 10.67 4.39
C PRO A 88 -13.66 9.89 5.42
N ALA A 89 -14.63 9.06 4.98
CA ALA A 89 -15.44 8.25 5.88
C ALA A 89 -14.61 7.15 6.58
N LEU A 90 -13.67 6.53 5.87
CA LEU A 90 -12.72 5.54 6.41
C LEU A 90 -11.62 6.15 7.30
N SER A 91 -11.60 7.48 7.44
CA SER A 91 -10.73 8.18 8.38
C SER A 91 -11.35 8.37 9.76
N HIS A 92 -12.65 8.10 9.92
CA HIS A 92 -13.27 8.06 11.24
C HIS A 92 -12.80 6.80 11.95
N ASN A 93 -11.90 6.99 12.90
CA ASN A 93 -11.26 5.95 13.67
C ASN A 93 -12.30 5.42 14.68
N GLU A 94 -12.92 4.28 14.42
CA GLU A 94 -13.67 3.52 15.43
C GLU A 94 -12.69 2.80 16.38
N ASN A 95 -11.73 3.55 16.91
CA ASN A 95 -10.96 3.19 18.09
C ASN A 95 -11.43 4.14 19.20
N GLU A 96 -12.64 3.89 19.70
CA GLU A 96 -12.92 4.22 21.10
C GLU A 96 -11.94 3.38 21.95
N PRO A 97 -11.13 4.00 22.82
CA PRO A 97 -10.35 3.22 23.76
C PRO A 97 -11.31 2.52 24.73
N ASP A 98 -11.44 1.19 24.60
CA ASP A 98 -12.06 0.35 25.64
C ASP A 98 -11.31 0.59 26.96
N THR A 99 -11.90 1.41 27.81
CA THR A 99 -11.34 1.85 29.09
C THR A 99 -11.70 0.88 30.22
N ARG A 100 -12.11 -0.36 29.92
CA ARG A 100 -12.72 -1.27 30.89
C ARG A 100 -11.83 -2.35 31.50
N ARG A 101 -10.51 -2.30 31.31
CA ARG A 101 -9.62 -3.41 31.75
C ARG A 101 -8.44 -3.05 32.66
N TRP A 102 -8.54 -1.92 33.38
CA TRP A 102 -7.47 -1.46 34.30
C TRP A 102 -7.85 -1.35 35.79
N LEU A 103 -8.92 -1.99 36.28
CA LEU A 103 -9.11 -2.18 37.73
C LEU A 103 -9.38 -3.66 38.05
N GLY A 104 -8.29 -4.41 38.24
CA GLY A 104 -8.35 -5.82 38.62
C GLY A 104 -6.95 -6.43 38.81
N ARG A 105 -6.23 -5.95 39.84
CA ARG A 105 -5.08 -6.53 40.58
C ARG A 105 -4.49 -5.35 41.38
N GLY A 106 -4.48 -5.27 42.71
CA GLY A 106 -4.33 -6.31 43.71
C GLY A 106 -2.86 -6.41 44.11
N ASP A 107 -2.40 -5.51 44.98
CA ASP A 107 -1.58 -5.77 46.19
C ASP A 107 -1.54 -4.48 47.04
#